data_AF-A0A958FM48-F1
#
_entry.id   AF-A0A958FM48-F1
#
_cell.length_a   1.000
_cell.length_b   1.000
_cell.length_c   1.000
_cell.angle_alpha   90.00
_cell.angle_beta   90.00
_cell.angle_gamma   90.00
#
_symmetry.space_group_name_H-M   'P 1'
#
loop_
_entity.id
_entity.type
_entity.pdbx_description
1 polymer ?
#
loop_
_entity_poly.entity_id
_entity_poly.type
_entity_poly.pdbx_seq_one_letter_code
_entity_poly.pdbx_strand_id
1 'polypeptide(L)'
;LARRYRYVLPCDLQQFFPAIDHQILREILARRIKDPGMLWLAEQILCSGDGVLRDAYDMVYFPGDDLLAALRPRGLPIGNLTSQFWANVYLDGFDHFVKRELRCRGYLRYVDDFLLFADDKPTLWHWKNALEKRLARYRLTIHPGAHPRPVSEGVSFLGFIVFPDRRRLKRRKGIFYRRKFKRLVDQYHQGVISLETIQQSISGWVNHLRYGNTVGLRKSILREAVL
;
A
#
# COMPACT_ATOMS: atom_id res chain seq x y z
N LEU A 1 -4.29 14.64 -10.05
CA LEU A 1 -5.28 13.59 -10.38
C LEU A 1 -6.65 13.91 -9.79
N ALA A 2 -6.79 14.04 -8.47
CA ALA A 2 -8.08 14.35 -7.82
C ALA A 2 -8.76 15.66 -8.30
N ARG A 3 -8.00 16.66 -8.76
CA ARG A 3 -8.54 17.89 -9.37
C ARG A 3 -9.00 17.74 -10.81
N ARG A 4 -8.47 16.73 -11.51
CA ARG A 4 -8.61 16.58 -12.97
C ARG A 4 -9.75 15.64 -13.34
N TYR A 5 -10.01 14.64 -12.50
CA TYR A 5 -10.95 13.56 -12.78
C TYR A 5 -12.10 13.55 -11.78
N ARG A 6 -13.29 13.14 -12.24
CA ARG A 6 -14.51 13.09 -11.41
C ARG A 6 -14.59 11.86 -10.52
N TYR A 7 -14.07 10.72 -10.98
CA TYR A 7 -14.15 9.45 -10.27
C TYR A 7 -12.77 8.82 -10.05
N VAL A 8 -12.70 7.99 -9.00
CA VAL A 8 -11.54 7.18 -8.67
C VAL A 8 -11.99 5.75 -8.38
N LEU A 9 -11.18 4.79 -8.79
CA LEU A 9 -11.25 3.40 -8.36
C LEU A 9 -10.05 3.14 -7.44
N PRO A 10 -10.26 3.13 -6.11
CA PRO A 10 -9.26 2.65 -5.19
C PRO A 10 -9.24 1.12 -5.19
N CYS A 11 -8.05 0.56 -5.38
CA CYS A 11 -7.79 -0.86 -5.34
C CYS A 11 -6.64 -1.13 -4.37
N ASP A 12 -6.75 -2.27 -3.71
CA ASP A 12 -5.75 -2.80 -2.79
C ASP A 12 -5.68 -4.31 -3.05
N LEU A 13 -4.48 -4.88 -2.98
CA LEU A 13 -4.28 -6.32 -3.20
C LEU A 13 -4.49 -7.07 -1.90
N GLN A 14 -5.27 -8.15 -1.95
CA GLN A 14 -5.52 -8.96 -0.78
C GLN A 14 -4.25 -9.72 -0.39
N GLN A 15 -3.83 -9.60 0.87
CA GLN A 15 -2.71 -10.35 1.46
C GLN A 15 -1.47 -10.33 0.54
N PHE A 16 -1.10 -9.15 0.02
CA PHE A 16 -0.14 -9.03 -1.08
C PHE A 16 1.18 -9.78 -0.85
N PHE A 17 1.86 -9.52 0.28
CA PHE A 17 3.13 -10.18 0.59
C PHE A 17 2.98 -11.71 0.73
N PRO A 18 2.02 -12.25 1.50
CA PRO A 18 1.72 -13.68 1.54
C PRO A 18 1.35 -14.30 0.17
N ALA A 19 0.68 -13.55 -0.71
CA ALA A 19 0.15 -14.05 -1.97
C ALA A 19 1.18 -14.17 -3.10
N ILE A 20 2.36 -13.53 -2.98
CA ILE A 20 3.38 -13.53 -4.04
C ILE A 20 3.85 -14.96 -4.34
N ASP A 21 3.59 -15.41 -5.56
CA ASP A 21 4.01 -16.72 -6.05
C ASP A 21 5.51 -16.72 -6.41
N HIS A 22 6.27 -17.63 -5.79
CA HIS A 22 7.73 -17.67 -5.95
C HIS A 22 8.16 -18.01 -7.37
N GLN A 23 7.44 -18.92 -8.04
CA GLN A 23 7.78 -19.31 -9.41
C GLN A 23 7.63 -18.11 -10.36
N ILE A 24 6.53 -17.37 -10.26
CA ILE A 24 6.31 -16.18 -11.09
C ILE A 24 7.38 -15.13 -10.82
N LEU A 25 7.73 -14.89 -9.55
CA LEU A 25 8.78 -13.93 -9.20
C LEU A 25 10.14 -14.37 -9.77
N ARG A 26 10.49 -15.65 -9.66
CA ARG A 26 11.72 -16.23 -10.21
C ARG A 26 11.79 -16.01 -11.72
N GLU A 27 10.71 -16.26 -12.44
CA GLU A 27 10.63 -16.04 -13.89
C GLU A 27 10.79 -14.55 -14.24
N ILE A 28 10.21 -13.63 -13.45
CA ILE A 28 10.36 -12.18 -13.66
C ILE A 28 11.83 -11.77 -13.43
N LEU A 29 12.47 -12.24 -12.36
CA LEU A 29 13.86 -11.93 -12.06
C LEU A 29 14.81 -12.48 -13.14
N ALA A 30 14.63 -13.73 -13.57
CA ALA A 30 15.45 -14.39 -14.59
C ALA A 30 15.36 -13.72 -15.99
N ARG A 31 14.30 -12.95 -16.27
CA ARG A 31 14.23 -12.15 -17.50
C ARG A 31 15.30 -11.05 -17.54
N ARG A 32 15.63 -10.47 -16.39
CA ARG A 32 16.57 -9.34 -16.27
C ARG A 32 17.95 -9.75 -15.77
N ILE A 33 18.00 -10.64 -14.77
CA ILE A 33 19.24 -11.12 -14.16
C ILE A 33 19.68 -12.37 -14.93
N LYS A 34 20.90 -12.33 -15.48
CA LYS A 34 21.50 -13.46 -16.23
C LYS A 34 22.62 -14.14 -15.47
N ASP A 35 23.16 -13.48 -14.44
CA ASP A 35 24.21 -14.03 -13.60
C ASP A 35 23.67 -15.20 -12.75
N PRO A 36 24.24 -16.41 -12.87
CA PRO A 36 23.80 -17.57 -12.09
C PRO A 36 23.98 -17.41 -10.58
N GLY A 37 25.02 -16.69 -10.13
CA GLY A 37 25.29 -16.47 -8.71
C GLY A 37 24.23 -15.59 -8.04
N MET A 38 23.82 -14.52 -8.72
CA MET A 38 22.72 -13.66 -8.26
C MET A 38 21.38 -14.39 -8.25
N LEU A 39 21.09 -15.23 -9.25
CA LEU A 39 19.87 -16.03 -9.27
C LEU A 39 19.86 -17.07 -8.16
N TRP A 40 21.00 -17.73 -7.91
CA TRP A 40 21.17 -18.63 -6.78
C TRP A 40 20.92 -17.92 -5.44
N LEU A 41 21.49 -16.72 -5.24
CA LEU A 41 21.28 -15.96 -4.01
C LEU A 41 19.81 -15.52 -3.85
N ALA A 42 19.17 -15.06 -4.93
CA ALA A 42 17.76 -14.71 -4.92
C ALA A 42 16.89 -15.90 -4.52
N GLU A 43 17.21 -17.08 -5.02
CA GLU A 43 16.54 -18.33 -4.66
C GLU A 43 16.71 -18.65 -3.17
N GLN A 44 17.93 -18.54 -2.62
CA GLN A 44 18.15 -18.78 -1.19
C GLN A 44 17.31 -17.86 -0.29
N ILE A 45 17.20 -16.58 -0.67
CA ILE A 45 16.38 -15.61 0.06
C ILE A 45 14.89 -15.95 -0.04
N LEU A 46 14.40 -16.38 -1.22
CA LEU A 46 13.01 -16.80 -1.39
C LEU A 46 12.70 -18.05 -0.56
N CYS A 47 13.55 -19.06 -0.63
CA CYS A 47 13.41 -20.30 0.15
C CYS A 47 13.44 -20.05 1.66
N SER A 48 14.23 -19.08 2.13
CA SER A 48 14.24 -18.71 3.56
C SER A 48 12.91 -18.13 4.06
N GLY A 49 12.08 -17.62 3.15
CA GLY A 49 10.75 -17.09 3.44
C GLY A 49 9.62 -18.08 3.21
N ASP A 50 9.90 -19.29 2.71
CA ASP A 50 8.87 -20.27 2.41
C ASP A 50 8.17 -20.74 3.70
N GLY A 51 6.85 -20.84 3.64
CA GLY A 51 6.00 -21.21 4.78
C GLY A 51 5.85 -20.16 5.88
N VAL A 52 6.67 -19.10 5.93
CA VAL A 52 6.65 -18.07 7.00
C VAL A 52 5.30 -17.35 7.08
N LEU A 53 4.66 -17.13 5.93
CA LEU A 53 3.38 -16.44 5.82
C LEU A 53 2.23 -17.38 5.46
N ARG A 54 2.39 -18.69 5.66
CA ARG A 54 1.39 -19.70 5.29
C ARG A 54 0.04 -19.45 5.96
N ASP A 55 0.05 -19.17 7.26
CA ASP A 55 -1.17 -18.92 8.04
C ASP A 55 -1.81 -17.54 7.76
N ALA A 56 -1.08 -16.65 7.08
CA ALA A 56 -1.55 -15.32 6.72
C ALA A 56 -2.19 -15.27 5.32
N TYR A 57 -2.14 -16.37 4.56
CA TYR A 57 -2.69 -16.46 3.20
C TYR A 57 -3.92 -17.35 3.16
N ASP A 58 -5.05 -16.76 2.77
CA ASP A 58 -6.26 -17.50 2.45
C ASP A 58 -6.12 -18.09 1.04
N MET A 59 -6.26 -19.42 0.92
CA MET A 59 -6.05 -20.08 -0.37
C MET A 59 -7.07 -19.62 -1.41
N VAL A 60 -6.56 -19.01 -2.48
CA VAL A 60 -7.31 -18.67 -3.69
C VAL A 60 -6.82 -19.52 -4.86
N TYR A 61 -7.78 -20.06 -5.62
CA TYR A 61 -7.55 -20.80 -6.85
C TYR A 61 -7.74 -19.90 -8.07
N PHE A 62 -6.89 -20.09 -9.07
CA PHE A 62 -6.88 -19.35 -10.32
C PHE A 62 -7.17 -20.27 -11.51
N PRO A 63 -7.62 -19.74 -12.66
CA PRO A 63 -7.87 -20.55 -13.85
C PRO A 63 -6.65 -21.38 -14.25
N GLY A 64 -6.85 -22.70 -14.42
CA GLY A 64 -5.78 -23.65 -14.74
C GLY A 64 -5.14 -24.33 -13.54
N ASP A 65 -5.60 -24.03 -12.31
CA ASP A 65 -5.12 -24.73 -11.11
C ASP A 65 -5.60 -26.18 -11.04
N ASP A 66 -4.72 -27.02 -10.52
CA ASP A 66 -4.99 -28.40 -10.12
C ASP A 66 -5.01 -28.54 -8.59
N LEU A 67 -5.10 -29.78 -8.10
CA LEU A 67 -5.08 -30.09 -6.67
C LEU A 67 -3.75 -29.71 -5.99
N LEU A 68 -2.65 -29.56 -6.75
CA LEU A 68 -1.32 -29.22 -6.23
C LEU A 68 -1.10 -27.71 -6.17
N ALA A 69 -2.02 -26.89 -6.71
CA ALA A 69 -1.93 -25.43 -6.68
C ALA A 69 -1.84 -24.86 -5.24
N ALA A 70 -2.35 -25.58 -4.24
CA ALA A 70 -2.23 -25.22 -2.83
C ALA A 70 -0.80 -25.38 -2.28
N LEU A 71 0.02 -26.26 -2.88
CA LEU A 71 1.40 -26.55 -2.47
C LEU A 71 2.44 -25.64 -3.12
N ARG A 72 2.02 -24.72 -4.00
CA ARG A 72 2.92 -23.76 -4.64
C ARG A 72 3.59 -22.90 -3.57
N PRO A 73 4.93 -22.74 -3.58
CA PRO A 73 5.62 -21.84 -2.64
C PRO A 73 5.20 -20.39 -2.84
N ARG A 74 4.87 -19.73 -1.73
CA ARG A 74 4.37 -18.34 -1.72
C ARG A 74 4.94 -17.56 -0.55
N GLY A 75 4.84 -16.25 -0.69
CA GLY A 75 5.09 -15.32 0.40
C GLY A 75 6.45 -14.66 0.29
N LEU A 76 6.50 -13.35 0.50
CA LEU A 76 7.76 -12.64 0.72
C LEU A 76 7.89 -12.27 2.20
N PRO A 77 9.02 -12.60 2.87
CA PRO A 77 9.20 -12.33 4.28
C PRO A 77 9.15 -10.82 4.53
N ILE A 78 8.28 -10.39 5.45
CA ILE A 78 8.07 -8.97 5.78
C ILE A 78 9.24 -8.50 6.65
N GLY A 79 9.81 -7.34 6.30
CA GLY A 79 10.91 -6.72 7.03
C GLY A 79 12.27 -6.80 6.32
N ASN A 80 12.40 -7.61 5.27
CA ASN A 80 13.58 -7.60 4.40
C ASN A 80 13.45 -6.52 3.30
N LEU A 81 14.54 -5.78 3.05
CA LEU A 81 14.60 -4.79 1.98
C LEU A 81 14.40 -5.43 0.60
N THR A 82 14.94 -6.64 0.38
CA THR A 82 14.78 -7.35 -0.90
C THR A 82 13.31 -7.67 -1.17
N SER A 83 12.57 -8.10 -0.14
CA SER A 83 11.13 -8.36 -0.25
C SER A 83 10.34 -7.13 -0.71
N GLN A 84 10.64 -5.95 -0.16
CA GLN A 84 9.98 -4.70 -0.54
C GLN A 84 10.29 -4.32 -2.00
N PHE A 85 11.54 -4.50 -2.41
CA PHE A 85 11.96 -4.25 -3.79
C PHE A 85 11.30 -5.24 -4.76
N TRP A 86 11.34 -6.53 -4.45
CA TRP A 86 10.75 -7.58 -5.28
C TRP A 86 9.24 -7.47 -5.40
N ALA A 87 8.53 -7.00 -4.37
CA ALA A 87 7.11 -6.67 -4.47
C ALA A 87 6.84 -5.66 -5.60
N ASN A 88 7.70 -4.65 -5.77
CA ASN A 88 7.59 -3.69 -6.86
C ASN A 88 7.97 -4.30 -8.22
N VAL A 89 9.02 -5.12 -8.27
CA VAL A 89 9.43 -5.83 -9.50
C VAL A 89 8.34 -6.77 -9.98
N TYR A 90 7.65 -7.45 -9.06
CA TYR A 90 6.55 -8.37 -9.37
C TYR A 90 5.40 -7.67 -10.12
N LEU A 91 5.09 -6.43 -9.73
CA LEU A 91 4.02 -5.62 -10.32
C LEU A 91 4.46 -4.74 -11.50
N ASP A 92 5.72 -4.74 -11.91
CA ASP A 92 6.23 -3.93 -13.04
C ASP A 92 5.48 -4.23 -14.35
N GLY A 93 5.29 -5.51 -14.66
CA GLY A 93 4.53 -5.93 -15.84
C GLY A 93 3.05 -5.51 -15.79
N PHE A 94 2.48 -5.45 -14.59
CA PHE A 94 1.11 -4.96 -14.36
C PHE A 94 1.03 -3.45 -14.58
N ASP A 95 2.00 -2.66 -14.11
CA ASP A 95 2.04 -1.22 -14.36
C ASP A 95 2.13 -0.91 -15.85
N HIS A 96 2.96 -1.66 -16.58
CA HIS A 96 3.05 -1.55 -18.03
C HIS A 96 1.72 -1.86 -18.72
N PHE A 97 0.99 -2.90 -18.28
CA PHE A 97 -0.35 -3.20 -18.75
C PHE A 97 -1.30 -2.00 -18.56
N VAL A 98 -1.35 -1.43 -17.35
CA VAL A 98 -2.24 -0.29 -17.04
C VAL A 98 -1.89 0.95 -17.87
N LYS A 99 -0.61 1.24 -18.05
CA LYS A 99 -0.14 2.45 -18.75
C LYS A 99 -0.16 2.32 -20.27
N ARG A 100 0.12 1.15 -20.83
CA ARG A 100 0.32 0.95 -22.29
C ARG A 100 -0.88 0.32 -22.97
N GLU A 101 -1.51 -0.68 -22.35
CA GLU A 101 -2.67 -1.38 -22.92
C GLU A 101 -3.96 -0.66 -22.55
N LEU A 102 -4.24 -0.44 -21.26
CA LEU A 102 -5.43 0.30 -20.83
C LEU A 102 -5.32 1.81 -21.08
N ARG A 103 -4.09 2.31 -21.33
CA ARG A 103 -3.78 3.73 -21.56
C ARG A 103 -4.30 4.65 -20.45
N CYS A 104 -4.37 4.15 -19.22
CA CYS A 104 -4.85 4.93 -18.08
C CYS A 104 -3.85 6.06 -17.77
N ARG A 105 -4.29 7.31 -18.01
CA ARG A 105 -3.49 8.50 -17.73
C ARG A 105 -3.45 8.81 -16.23
N GLY A 106 -4.57 8.61 -15.54
CA GLY A 106 -4.71 8.83 -14.11
C GLY A 106 -4.42 7.57 -13.29
N TYR A 107 -3.19 7.07 -13.34
CA TYR A 107 -2.77 5.90 -12.57
C TYR A 107 -1.74 6.28 -11.50
N LEU A 108 -1.90 5.74 -10.30
CA LEU A 108 -0.97 5.87 -9.18
C LEU A 108 -0.89 4.54 -8.44
N ARG A 109 0.31 4.10 -8.08
CA ARG A 109 0.54 2.92 -7.24
C ARG A 109 1.53 3.22 -6.13
N TYR A 110 1.30 2.65 -4.97
CA TYR A 110 2.22 2.58 -3.85
C TYR A 110 2.19 1.16 -3.30
N VAL A 111 3.18 0.35 -3.68
CA VAL A 111 3.21 -1.09 -3.36
C VAL A 111 1.95 -1.80 -3.88
N ASP A 112 1.07 -2.26 -2.99
CA ASP A 112 -0.19 -2.96 -3.23
C ASP A 112 -1.39 -2.02 -3.40
N ASP A 113 -1.33 -0.83 -2.79
CA ASP A 113 -2.35 0.21 -2.95
C ASP A 113 -2.21 0.89 -4.34
N PHE A 114 -3.25 0.86 -5.17
CA PHE A 114 -3.28 1.64 -6.41
C PHE A 114 -4.62 2.31 -6.69
N LEU A 115 -4.55 3.44 -7.40
CA LEU A 115 -5.68 4.30 -7.72
C LEU A 115 -5.74 4.53 -9.23
N LEU A 116 -6.91 4.29 -9.82
CA LEU A 116 -7.22 4.65 -11.20
C LEU A 116 -8.23 5.79 -11.22
N PHE A 117 -8.03 6.79 -12.07
CA PHE A 117 -8.89 7.96 -12.18
C PHE A 117 -9.45 8.07 -13.60
N ALA A 118 -10.74 8.38 -13.70
CA ALA A 118 -11.46 8.62 -14.94
C ALA A 118 -12.61 9.62 -14.72
N ASP A 119 -13.21 10.09 -15.81
CA ASP A 119 -14.33 11.03 -15.77
C ASP A 119 -15.71 10.35 -15.74
N ASP A 120 -15.76 9.03 -15.94
CA ASP A 120 -16.97 8.23 -15.92
C ASP A 120 -16.75 6.90 -15.16
N LYS A 121 -17.82 6.38 -14.52
CA LYS A 121 -17.80 5.11 -13.80
C LYS A 121 -17.70 3.86 -14.71
N PRO A 122 -18.36 3.81 -15.89
CA PRO A 122 -18.26 2.65 -16.78
C PRO A 122 -16.83 2.29 -17.16
N THR A 123 -15.99 3.27 -17.49
CA THR A 123 -14.56 3.07 -17.78
C THR A 123 -13.83 2.44 -16.60
N LEU A 124 -14.11 2.88 -15.37
CA LEU A 124 -13.48 2.33 -14.18
C LEU A 124 -13.92 0.88 -13.91
N TRP A 125 -15.18 0.54 -14.13
CA TRP A 125 -15.65 -0.85 -14.04
C TRP A 125 -15.04 -1.74 -15.11
N HIS A 126 -14.94 -1.24 -16.35
CA HIS A 126 -14.26 -1.95 -17.43
C HIS A 126 -12.79 -2.22 -17.07
N TRP A 127 -12.08 -1.20 -16.59
CA TRP A 127 -10.71 -1.37 -16.12
C TRP A 127 -10.63 -2.34 -14.96
N LYS A 128 -11.47 -2.25 -13.93
CA LYS A 128 -11.48 -3.21 -12.80
C LYS A 128 -11.51 -4.66 -13.28
N ASN A 129 -12.44 -4.98 -14.18
CA ASN A 129 -12.55 -6.33 -14.74
C ASN A 129 -11.29 -6.76 -15.52
N ALA A 130 -10.67 -5.82 -16.25
CA ALA A 130 -9.42 -6.07 -16.97
C ALA A 130 -8.22 -6.25 -16.01
N LEU A 131 -8.17 -5.49 -14.92
CA LEU A 131 -7.16 -5.62 -13.87
C LEU A 131 -7.27 -6.98 -13.18
N GLU A 132 -8.48 -7.41 -12.80
CA GLU A 132 -8.71 -8.72 -12.18
C GLU A 132 -8.24 -9.86 -13.08
N LYS A 133 -8.59 -9.82 -14.37
CA LYS A 133 -8.10 -10.80 -15.36
C LYS A 133 -6.58 -10.79 -15.51
N ARG A 134 -5.95 -9.61 -15.45
CA ARG A 134 -4.49 -9.50 -15.54
C ARG A 134 -3.82 -10.01 -14.27
N LEU A 135 -4.30 -9.62 -13.10
CA LEU A 135 -3.79 -10.00 -11.78
C LEU A 135 -3.94 -11.50 -11.52
N ALA A 136 -4.97 -12.15 -12.06
CA ALA A 136 -5.10 -13.60 -12.01
C ALA A 136 -3.90 -14.33 -12.64
N ARG A 137 -3.25 -13.75 -13.67
CA ARG A 137 -2.02 -14.30 -14.25
C ARG A 137 -0.81 -14.17 -13.34
N TYR A 138 -0.86 -13.24 -12.41
CA TYR A 138 0.10 -13.07 -11.32
C TYR A 138 -0.35 -13.78 -10.05
N ARG A 139 -1.46 -14.53 -10.08
CA ARG A 139 -2.06 -15.20 -8.91
C ARG A 139 -2.35 -14.23 -7.75
N LEU A 140 -2.79 -13.01 -8.08
CA LEU A 140 -3.16 -11.97 -7.15
C LEU A 140 -4.65 -11.62 -7.27
N THR A 141 -5.27 -11.23 -6.16
CA THR A 141 -6.65 -10.76 -6.10
C THR A 141 -6.75 -9.34 -5.56
N ILE A 142 -7.75 -8.61 -6.04
CA ILE A 142 -8.11 -7.29 -5.50
C ILE A 142 -9.08 -7.51 -4.34
N HIS A 143 -8.95 -6.70 -3.28
CA HIS A 143 -9.88 -6.72 -2.17
C HIS A 143 -11.34 -6.47 -2.66
N PRO A 144 -12.33 -7.29 -2.23
CA PRO A 144 -13.69 -7.27 -2.80
C PRO A 144 -14.42 -5.93 -2.62
N GLY A 145 -14.04 -5.15 -1.62
CA GLY A 145 -14.59 -3.81 -1.37
C GLY A 145 -14.18 -2.72 -2.38
N ALA A 146 -13.30 -3.01 -3.35
CA ALA A 146 -12.84 -2.05 -4.35
C ALA A 146 -13.96 -1.70 -5.36
N HIS A 147 -14.36 -0.44 -5.42
CA HIS A 147 -15.39 0.03 -6.36
C HIS A 147 -15.19 1.51 -6.74
N PRO A 148 -15.65 1.95 -7.92
CA PRO A 148 -15.57 3.34 -8.33
C PRO A 148 -16.36 4.28 -7.42
N ARG A 149 -15.74 5.39 -7.00
CA ARG A 149 -16.35 6.42 -6.15
C ARG A 149 -16.06 7.82 -6.69
N PRO A 150 -16.94 8.81 -6.46
CA PRO A 150 -16.65 10.21 -6.74
C PRO A 150 -15.42 10.69 -5.95
N VAL A 151 -14.56 11.49 -6.59
CA VAL A 151 -13.40 12.09 -5.90
C VAL A 151 -13.84 13.11 -4.85
N SER A 152 -15.02 13.70 -5.00
CA SER A 152 -15.62 14.65 -4.04
C SER A 152 -15.88 14.04 -2.66
N GLU A 153 -16.07 12.72 -2.56
CA GLU A 153 -16.21 12.01 -1.29
C GLU A 153 -14.89 11.90 -0.52
N GLY A 154 -13.77 12.17 -1.19
CA GLY A 154 -12.42 12.12 -0.64
C GLY A 154 -11.77 10.75 -0.82
N VAL A 155 -10.55 10.77 -1.31
CA VAL A 155 -9.77 9.57 -1.62
C VAL A 155 -8.82 9.26 -0.48
N SER A 156 -9.02 8.14 0.20
CA SER A 156 -8.11 7.65 1.23
C SER A 156 -6.81 7.16 0.56
N PHE A 157 -5.68 7.81 0.83
CA PHE A 157 -4.37 7.39 0.30
C PHE A 157 -3.24 7.80 1.25
N LEU A 158 -2.32 6.87 1.56
CA LEU A 158 -1.11 7.10 2.37
C LEU A 158 -1.31 7.91 3.67
N GLY A 159 -2.37 7.59 4.42
CA GLY A 159 -2.66 8.25 5.71
C GLY A 159 -3.47 9.55 5.61
N PHE A 160 -3.72 10.04 4.40
CA PHE A 160 -4.55 11.22 4.14
C PHE A 160 -5.88 10.84 3.48
N ILE A 161 -6.79 11.80 3.48
CA ILE A 161 -8.00 11.83 2.66
C ILE A 161 -7.85 13.02 1.72
N VAL A 162 -7.75 12.75 0.43
CA VAL A 162 -7.46 13.72 -0.62
C VAL A 162 -8.76 14.11 -1.31
N PHE A 163 -9.10 15.38 -1.25
CA PHE A 163 -10.18 16.01 -2.00
C PHE A 163 -9.59 16.80 -3.17
N PRO A 164 -10.40 17.25 -4.14
CA PRO A 164 -9.94 18.14 -5.20
C PRO A 164 -9.31 19.43 -4.65
N ASP A 165 -9.94 20.06 -3.66
CA ASP A 165 -9.55 21.36 -3.10
C ASP A 165 -8.60 21.26 -1.91
N ARG A 166 -8.68 20.17 -1.13
CA ARG A 166 -8.00 20.05 0.18
C ARG A 166 -7.49 18.64 0.46
N ARG A 167 -6.60 18.50 1.43
CA ARG A 167 -6.11 17.22 1.97
C ARG A 167 -6.29 17.18 3.48
N ARG A 168 -6.96 16.16 4.01
CA ARG A 168 -7.18 15.99 5.47
C ARG A 168 -6.39 14.79 5.98
N LEU A 169 -5.94 14.83 7.23
CA LEU A 169 -5.39 13.65 7.89
C LEU A 169 -6.52 12.66 8.21
N LYS A 170 -6.29 11.34 8.05
CA LYS A 170 -7.24 10.33 8.51
C LYS A 170 -7.49 10.48 10.02
N ARG A 171 -8.77 10.53 10.43
CA ARG A 171 -9.20 10.73 11.83
C ARG A 171 -8.45 9.82 12.82
N ARG A 172 -8.31 8.53 12.49
CA ARG A 172 -7.59 7.55 13.34
C ARG A 172 -6.16 7.96 13.69
N LYS A 173 -5.43 8.58 12.75
CA LYS A 173 -4.04 9.02 12.95
C LYS A 173 -3.98 10.24 13.86
N GLY A 174 -4.95 11.15 13.76
CA GLY A 174 -5.10 12.27 14.67
C GLY A 174 -5.41 11.83 16.10
N ILE A 175 -6.38 10.92 16.28
CA ILE A 175 -6.73 10.36 17.60
C ILE A 175 -5.54 9.61 18.22
N PHE A 176 -4.87 8.77 17.43
CA PHE A 176 -3.69 8.04 17.88
C PHE A 176 -2.61 8.98 18.40
N TYR A 177 -2.30 10.03 17.64
CA TYR A 177 -1.28 10.98 18.05
C TYR A 177 -1.70 11.77 19.29
N ARG A 178 -2.95 12.20 19.39
CA ARG A 178 -3.48 12.86 20.61
C ARG A 178 -3.28 12.00 21.85
N ARG A 179 -3.60 10.70 21.77
CA ARG A 179 -3.38 9.73 22.87
C ARG A 179 -1.91 9.49 23.18
N LYS A 180 -1.04 9.49 22.15
CA LYS A 180 0.41 9.40 22.34
C LYS A 180 0.94 10.65 23.02
N PHE A 181 0.48 11.82 22.59
CA PHE A 181 0.91 13.11 23.09
C PHE A 181 0.56 13.29 24.58
N LYS A 182 -0.66 12.93 24.98
CA LYS A 182 -1.03 12.92 26.41
C LYS A 182 -0.07 12.07 27.26
N ARG A 183 0.26 10.86 26.80
CA ARG A 183 1.22 9.98 27.49
C ARG A 183 2.63 10.59 27.57
N LEU A 184 3.08 11.28 26.54
CA LEU A 184 4.38 11.97 26.57
C LEU A 184 4.38 13.11 27.59
N VAL A 185 3.29 13.88 27.68
CA VAL A 185 3.14 14.94 28.68
C VAL A 185 3.12 14.35 30.10
N ASP A 186 2.36 13.28 30.33
CA ASP A 186 2.32 12.58 31.62
C ASP A 186 3.72 12.08 32.03
N GLN A 187 4.47 11.48 31.09
CA GLN A 187 5.85 11.00 31.34
C GLN A 187 6.83 12.14 31.63
N TYR A 188 6.64 13.31 31.02
CA TYR A 188 7.45 14.49 31.29
C TYR A 188 7.18 15.03 32.71
N HIS A 189 5.92 15.11 33.12
CA HIS A 189 5.57 15.51 34.49
C HIS A 189 6.10 14.54 35.55
N GLN A 190 6.24 13.26 35.20
CA GLN A 190 6.86 12.24 36.06
C GLN A 190 8.40 12.25 36.02
N GLY A 191 9.02 13.14 35.23
CA GLY A 191 10.48 13.22 35.08
C GLY A 191 11.11 12.07 34.29
N VAL A 192 10.32 11.23 33.61
CA VAL A 192 10.79 10.06 32.87
C VAL A 192 11.44 10.45 31.54
N ILE A 193 10.97 11.53 30.92
CA ILE A 193 11.48 12.03 29.64
C ILE A 193 11.78 13.52 29.71
N SER A 194 12.71 13.98 28.87
CA SER A 194 13.03 15.40 28.73
C SER A 194 12.00 16.12 27.83
N LEU A 195 11.96 17.45 27.96
CA LEU A 195 11.18 18.32 27.06
C LEU A 195 11.62 18.17 25.59
N GLU A 196 12.91 17.91 25.36
CA GLU A 196 13.46 17.70 24.02
C GLU A 196 12.81 16.51 23.32
N THR A 197 12.59 15.39 24.03
CA THR A 197 11.90 14.20 23.50
C THR A 197 10.48 14.53 23.02
N ILE A 198 9.77 15.40 23.76
CA ILE A 198 8.44 15.87 23.36
C ILE A 198 8.56 16.73 22.08
N GLN A 199 9.49 17.69 22.06
CA GLN A 199 9.70 18.58 20.91
C GLN A 199 10.07 17.81 19.64
N GLN A 200 10.92 16.80 19.73
CA GLN A 200 11.27 15.91 18.62
C GLN A 200 10.03 15.15 18.11
N SER A 201 9.19 14.63 19.04
CA SER A 201 7.97 13.93 18.65
C SER A 201 6.93 14.85 17.98
N ILE A 202 6.79 16.10 18.45
CA ILE A 202 5.95 17.13 17.83
C ILE A 202 6.49 17.47 16.44
N SER A 203 7.78 17.73 16.33
CA SER A 203 8.42 18.14 15.07
C SER A 203 8.25 17.07 14.00
N GLY A 204 8.48 15.80 14.34
CA GLY A 204 8.26 14.68 13.40
C GLY A 204 6.81 14.58 12.93
N TRP A 205 5.85 14.74 13.85
CA TRP A 205 4.43 14.71 13.50
C TRP A 205 4.01 15.91 12.65
N VAL A 206 4.42 17.13 13.02
CA VAL A 206 4.15 18.35 12.27
C VAL A 206 4.74 18.27 10.86
N ASN A 207 5.95 17.72 10.71
CA ASN A 207 6.59 17.51 9.41
C ASN A 207 5.81 16.55 8.52
N HIS A 208 5.23 15.48 9.07
CA HIS A 208 4.32 14.62 8.32
C HIS A 208 3.02 15.34 7.96
N LEU A 209 2.42 16.08 8.90
CA LEU A 209 1.11 16.71 8.74
C LEU A 209 1.11 17.94 7.84
N ARG A 210 2.28 18.55 7.59
CA ARG A 210 2.42 19.76 6.76
C ARG A 210 1.94 19.57 5.32
N TYR A 211 1.93 18.32 4.83
CA TYR A 211 1.43 17.99 3.50
C TYR A 211 -0.11 18.03 3.37
N GLY A 212 -0.83 18.16 4.49
CA GLY A 212 -2.28 18.31 4.53
C GLY A 212 -2.75 19.65 5.12
N ASN A 213 -4.02 19.99 4.88
CA ASN A 213 -4.73 21.09 5.53
C ASN A 213 -5.04 20.72 6.99
N THR A 214 -4.01 20.81 7.84
CA THR A 214 -4.05 20.32 9.23
C THR A 214 -3.79 21.42 10.26
N VAL A 215 -3.74 22.70 9.87
CA VAL A 215 -3.44 23.83 10.78
C VAL A 215 -4.38 23.84 11.99
N GLY A 216 -5.70 23.76 11.78
CA GLY A 216 -6.67 23.73 12.87
C GLY A 216 -6.48 22.52 13.80
N LEU A 217 -6.22 21.34 13.23
CA LEU A 217 -5.98 20.11 13.99
C LEU A 217 -4.71 20.22 14.86
N ARG A 218 -3.62 20.74 14.30
CA ARG A 218 -2.36 20.95 15.01
C ARG A 218 -2.55 21.92 16.17
N LYS A 219 -3.23 23.05 15.94
CA LYS A 219 -3.55 24.02 17.00
C LYS A 219 -4.40 23.41 18.12
N SER A 220 -5.44 22.64 17.77
CA SER A 220 -6.30 21.98 18.77
C SER A 220 -5.53 21.00 19.65
N ILE A 221 -4.69 20.15 19.07
CA ILE A 221 -3.95 19.13 19.84
C ILE A 221 -2.86 19.75 20.71
N LEU A 222 -2.17 20.78 20.22
CA LEU A 222 -1.09 21.42 20.99
C LEU A 222 -1.62 22.33 22.10
N ARG A 223 -2.80 22.93 21.95
CA ARG A 223 -3.43 23.74 23.01
C ARG A 223 -3.79 22.94 24.25
N GLU A 224 -4.11 21.65 24.09
CA GLU A 224 -4.46 20.76 25.19
C GLU A 224 -3.29 20.41 26.13
N ALA A 225 -2.06 20.79 25.80
CA ALA A 225 -0.90 20.61 26.67
C ALA A 225 -0.38 21.91 27.30
N VAL A 226 -1.03 23.05 27.02
CA VAL A 226 -0.68 24.35 27.62
C VAL A 226 -1.63 24.68 28.80
N LEU A 227 -2.54 23.77 29.13
CA LEU A 227 -3.38 23.76 30.34
C LEU A 227 -3.08 22.50 31.13
#